data_AF-A0A1J3E0Y7-F1
#
_entry.id   AF-A0A1J3E0Y7-F1
#
_cell.length_a   1.000
_cell.length_b   1.000
_cell.length_c   1.000
_cell.angle_alpha   90.00
_cell.angle_beta   90.00
_cell.angle_gamma   90.00
#
_symmetry.space_group_name_H-M   'P 1'
#
loop_
_entity.id
_entity.type
_entity.pdbx_description
1 polymer ?
#
loop_
_entity_poly.entity_id
_entity_poly.type
_entity_poly.pdbx_seq_one_letter_code
_entity_poly.pdbx_strand_id
1 'polypeptide(L)'
;ELKDVHPYEAIDENMIQHFSHEHHLRLVLNEDSNGFVDKTRCCQACSFPIQSDDFYRCNHSEDCGFSLHQRCANLPRRTWSLLHPHPLTLK
;
A
#
# COMPACT_ATOMS: atom_id res chain seq x y z
N GLU A 1 20.04 -1.19 16.62
CA GLU A 1 19.36 -0.05 15.99
C GLU A 1 18.44 -0.50 14.85
N LEU A 2 17.18 -0.81 15.17
CA LEU A 2 16.11 -0.95 14.17
C LEU A 2 15.80 0.46 13.66
N LYS A 3 16.23 0.80 12.43
CA LYS A 3 15.73 2.02 11.79
C LYS A 3 14.37 1.68 11.20
N ASP A 4 13.32 2.02 11.94
CA ASP A 4 11.96 2.01 11.41
C ASP A 4 11.91 3.11 10.34
N VAL A 5 12.11 2.72 9.08
CA VAL A 5 11.98 3.63 7.95
C VAL A 5 10.49 3.68 7.64
N HIS A 6 9.90 4.87 7.74
CA HIS A 6 8.50 5.08 7.43
C HIS A 6 8.16 4.45 6.06
N PRO A 7 7.08 3.66 5.98
CA PRO A 7 6.77 2.88 4.78
C PRO A 7 6.19 3.71 3.62
N TYR A 8 5.92 4.99 3.82
CA TYR A 8 5.51 5.91 2.76
C TYR A 8 5.78 7.37 3.14
N GLU A 9 5.80 8.22 2.12
CA GLU A 9 5.81 9.68 2.28
C GLU A 9 4.39 10.21 2.02
N ALA A 10 3.84 11.01 2.93
CA ALA A 10 2.55 11.66 2.72
C ALA A 10 2.74 12.87 1.80
N ILE A 11 2.04 12.87 0.67
CA ILE A 11 2.06 13.96 -0.32
C ILE A 11 0.94 14.96 0.00
N ASP A 12 -0.23 14.44 0.36
CA ASP A 12 -1.43 15.20 0.72
C ASP A 12 -2.19 14.49 1.86
N GLU A 13 -3.24 15.13 2.38
CA GLU A 13 -4.13 14.60 3.44
C GLU A 13 -4.62 13.16 3.16
N ASN A 14 -4.80 12.81 1.89
CA ASN A 14 -5.25 11.48 1.45
C ASN A 14 -4.36 10.88 0.35
N MET A 15 -3.15 11.40 0.10
CA MET A 15 -2.24 10.83 -0.91
C MET A 15 -0.89 10.48 -0.34
N ILE A 16 -0.39 9.30 -0.69
CA ILE A 16 0.92 8.80 -0.25
C ILE A 16 1.75 8.35 -1.43
N GLN A 17 3.07 8.54 -1.32
CA GLN A 17 4.06 7.86 -2.13
C GLN A 17 4.52 6.61 -1.39
N HIS A 18 4.06 5.45 -1.83
CA HIS A 18 4.42 4.19 -1.21
C HIS A 18 5.59 3.55 -1.95
N PHE A 19 6.59 3.03 -1.24
CA PHE A 19 7.80 2.52 -1.90
C PHE A 19 7.58 1.34 -2.87
N SER A 20 6.50 0.57 -2.66
CA SER A 20 6.17 -0.56 -3.53
C SER A 20 5.53 -0.15 -4.85
N HIS A 21 5.30 1.15 -5.09
CA HIS A 21 4.62 1.62 -6.28
C HIS A 21 5.09 3.02 -6.68
N GLU A 22 5.38 3.21 -7.98
CA GLU A 22 5.89 4.48 -8.49
C GLU A 22 4.86 5.62 -8.39
N HIS A 23 3.58 5.30 -8.60
CA HIS A 23 2.51 6.30 -8.58
C HIS A 23 2.01 6.60 -7.17
N HIS A 24 1.39 7.78 -7.04
CA HIS A 24 0.73 8.19 -5.81
C HIS A 24 -0.52 7.34 -5.57
N LEU A 25 -0.65 6.88 -4.32
CA LEU A 25 -1.82 6.16 -3.87
C LEU A 25 -2.74 7.11 -3.11
N ARG A 26 -4.02 7.08 -3.44
CA ARG A 26 -5.08 7.83 -2.76
C ARG A 26 -5.80 6.94 -1.75
N LEU A 27 -5.98 7.43 -0.52
CA LEU A 27 -6.80 6.81 0.51
C LEU A 27 -8.28 6.87 0.10
N VAL A 28 -8.92 5.72 0.11
CA VAL A 28 -10.36 5.54 -0.07
C VAL A 28 -10.89 4.99 1.23
N LEU A 29 -11.75 5.77 1.87
CA LEU A 29 -12.48 5.33 3.05
C LEU A 29 -13.64 4.45 2.60
N ASN A 30 -13.90 3.38 3.33
CA ASN A 30 -14.98 2.46 3.00
C ASN A 30 -16.36 3.16 3.02
N GLU A 31 -16.53 4.15 3.90
CA GLU A 31 -17.75 4.98 3.98
C GLU A 31 -18.03 5.81 2.71
N ASP A 32 -16.99 6.28 2.02
CA ASP A 32 -17.10 7.03 0.76
C ASP A 32 -17.30 6.13 -0.46
N SER A 33 -16.90 4.85 -0.36
CA SER A 33 -17.19 3.87 -1.39
C SER A 33 -18.65 3.43 -1.27
N ASN A 34 -19.57 4.16 -1.92
CA ASN A 34 -21.02 3.93 -2.02
C ASN A 34 -21.42 2.50 -2.48
N GLY A 35 -21.06 1.46 -1.73
CA GLY A 35 -21.18 0.04 -2.09
C GLY A 35 -20.34 -0.42 -3.27
N PHE A 36 -19.58 0.46 -3.94
CA PHE A 36 -18.75 0.15 -5.11
C PHE A 36 -17.32 -0.24 -4.70
N VAL A 37 -17.18 -1.06 -3.64
CA VAL A 37 -15.94 -1.78 -3.43
C VAL A 37 -15.95 -2.91 -4.45
N ASP A 38 -15.19 -2.73 -5.52
CA ASP A 38 -14.98 -3.77 -6.51
C ASP A 38 -14.44 -5.00 -5.78
N LYS A 39 -15.29 -6.02 -5.64
CA LYS A 39 -15.00 -7.24 -4.86
C LYS A 39 -13.82 -8.04 -5.43
N THR A 40 -13.30 -7.64 -6.59
CA THR A 40 -12.13 -8.26 -7.22
C THR A 40 -10.82 -7.57 -6.81
N ARG A 41 -10.86 -6.43 -6.12
CA ARG A 41 -9.66 -5.76 -5.64
C ARG A 41 -9.03 -6.52 -4.48
N CYS A 42 -7.79 -6.94 -4.73
CA CYS A 42 -6.92 -7.55 -3.73
C CYS A 42 -5.80 -6.58 -3.35
N CYS A 43 -5.37 -6.65 -2.10
CA CYS A 43 -4.21 -5.93 -1.62
C CYS A 43 -2.94 -6.56 -2.18
N GLN A 44 -2.10 -5.78 -2.85
CA GLN A 44 -0.88 -6.28 -3.49
C GLN A 44 0.20 -6.71 -2.47
N ALA A 45 0.11 -6.28 -1.21
CA ALA A 45 1.06 -6.68 -0.17
C ALA A 45 0.71 -8.00 0.52
N CYS A 46 -0.57 -8.26 0.79
CA CYS A 46 -1.00 -9.45 1.53
C CYS A 46 -1.80 -10.44 0.67
N SER A 47 -2.14 -10.09 -0.58
CA SER A 47 -2.96 -10.87 -1.50
C SER A 47 -4.38 -11.18 -1.01
N PHE A 48 -4.85 -10.52 0.05
CA PHE A 48 -6.21 -10.65 0.55
C PHE A 48 -7.15 -9.62 -0.10
N PRO A 49 -8.44 -9.95 -0.24
CA PRO A 49 -9.42 -9.02 -0.78
C PRO A 49 -9.58 -7.78 0.11
N ILE A 50 -9.85 -6.64 -0.51
CA ILE A 50 -10.16 -5.39 0.15
C ILE A 50 -11.68 -5.28 0.20
N GLN A 51 -12.29 -5.69 1.32
CA GLN A 51 -13.76 -5.79 1.43
C GLN A 51 -14.37 -4.67 2.27
N SER A 52 -13.83 -4.47 3.48
CA SER A 52 -14.40 -3.54 4.47
C SER A 52 -13.36 -2.65 5.14
N ASP A 53 -12.13 -2.70 4.64
CA ASP A 53 -11.01 -1.94 5.16
C ASP A 53 -10.79 -0.71 4.30
N ASP A 54 -10.43 0.40 4.96
CA ASP A 54 -9.87 1.56 4.29
C ASP A 54 -8.62 1.13 3.52
N PHE A 55 -8.46 1.69 2.32
CA PHE A 55 -7.44 1.23 1.41
C PHE A 55 -6.86 2.36 0.57
N TYR A 56 -5.62 2.18 0.19
CA TYR A 56 -4.92 3.02 -0.75
C TYR A 56 -5.09 2.42 -2.15
N ARG A 57 -5.55 3.22 -3.12
CA ARG A 57 -5.56 2.84 -4.55
C ARG A 57 -4.68 3.77 -5.36
N CYS A 58 -4.05 3.25 -6.41
CA CYS A 58 -3.37 4.08 -7.37
C CYS A 58 -4.34 5.10 -8.01
N ASN A 59 -3.96 6.38 -8.00
CA ASN A 59 -4.73 7.48 -8.58
C ASN A 59 -4.32 7.80 -10.04
N HIS A 60 -3.31 7.12 -10.58
CA HIS A 60 -2.77 7.42 -11.91
C HIS A 60 -3.67 6.93 -13.05
N SER A 61 -4.09 5.66 -13.01
CA SER A 61 -5.05 5.11 -13.97
C SER A 61 -5.85 3.97 -13.33
N GLU A 62 -7.09 3.79 -13.76
CA GLU A 62 -7.94 2.68 -13.33
C GLU A 62 -7.37 1.33 -13.75
N ASP A 63 -6.62 1.28 -14.86
CA ASP A 63 -5.94 0.09 -15.36
C ASP A 63 -4.73 -0.34 -14.52
N CYS A 64 -4.20 0.54 -13.66
CA CYS A 64 -3.03 0.22 -12.86
C CYS A 64 -3.32 -0.91 -11.86
N GLY A 65 -4.57 -1.04 -11.40
CA GLY A 65 -5.04 -2.10 -10.49
C GLY A 65 -4.40 -2.13 -9.10
N PHE A 66 -3.39 -1.30 -8.83
CA PHE A 66 -2.61 -1.36 -7.60
C PHE A 66 -3.40 -0.83 -6.41
N SER A 67 -3.62 -1.70 -5.43
CA SER A 67 -4.35 -1.39 -4.19
C SER A 67 -3.65 -2.01 -2.98
N LEU A 68 -3.69 -1.33 -1.84
CA LEU A 68 -3.15 -1.80 -0.56
C LEU A 68 -4.16 -1.51 0.54
N HIS A 69 -4.34 -2.42 1.51
CA HIS A 69 -5.02 -2.04 2.76
C HIS A 69 -4.27 -0.89 3.41
N GLN A 70 -4.98 0.04 4.06
CA GLN A 70 -4.33 1.11 4.83
C GLN A 70 -3.36 0.53 5.85
N ARG A 71 -3.75 -0.55 6.52
CA ARG A 71 -2.89 -1.28 7.45
C ARG A 71 -1.64 -1.85 6.76
N CYS A 72 -1.78 -2.42 5.57
CA CYS A 72 -0.64 -2.95 4.80
C CYS A 72 0.33 -1.87 4.32
N ALA A 73 -0.18 -0.69 3.95
CA ALA A 73 0.67 0.45 3.62
C ALA A 73 1.42 0.99 4.85
N ASN A 74 0.86 0.83 6.05
CA ASN A 74 1.48 1.24 7.32
C ASN A 74 2.45 0.21 7.91
N LEU A 75 2.55 -0.99 7.33
CA LEU A 75 3.50 -1.98 7.84
C LEU A 75 4.93 -1.53 7.55
N PRO A 76 5.84 -1.55 8.54
CA PRO A 76 7.22 -1.15 8.32
C PRO A 76 7.83 -2.04 7.26
N ARG A 77 8.66 -1.44 6.41
CA ARG A 77 9.44 -2.20 5.44
C ARG A 77 10.30 -3.20 6.22
N ARG A 78 9.98 -4.49 6.16
CA ARG A 78 10.82 -5.57 6.71
C ARG A 78 12.18 -5.52 6.01
N THR A 79 13.13 -4.80 6.59
CA THR A 79 14.54 -4.95 6.26
C THR A 79 15.07 -6.07 7.15
N TRP A 80 15.25 -7.24 6.53
CA TRP A 80 15.91 -8.36 7.18
C TRP A 80 17.38 -8.01 7.41
N SER A 81 17.73 -7.54 8.60
CA SER A 81 19.08 -7.68 9.14
C SER A 81 18.93 -8.61 10.34
N LEU A 82 19.42 -9.85 10.31
CA LEU A 82 20.77 -10.18 10.79
C LEU A 82 21.38 -11.47 10.18
N LEU A 83 20.76 -12.09 9.15
CA LEU A 83 21.24 -13.39 8.62
C LEU A 83 21.78 -13.37 7.18
N HIS A 84 21.49 -12.33 6.38
CA HIS A 84 22.04 -12.21 5.03
C HIS A 84 22.44 -10.76 4.72
N PRO A 85 23.74 -10.48 4.54
CA PRO A 85 24.26 -9.12 4.26
C PRO A 85 23.96 -8.61 2.85
N HIS A 86 22.99 -9.18 2.13
CA HIS A 86 22.68 -8.79 0.76
C HIS A 86 21.28 -8.17 0.66
N PRO A 87 21.14 -7.02 -0.03
CA PRO A 87 19.85 -6.38 -0.24
C PRO A 87 18.99 -7.25 -1.16
N LEU A 88 17.87 -7.74 -0.64
CA LEU A 88 16.81 -8.34 -1.45
C LEU A 88 16.21 -7.24 -2.34
N THR A 89 16.51 -7.31 -3.63
CA THR A 89 15.87 -6.46 -4.64
C THR A 89 14.63 -7.20 -5.13
N LEU A 90 13.43 -6.69 -4.84
CA LEU A 90 12.20 -7.18 -5.44
C LEU A 90 12.18 -6.65 -6.89
N LYS A 91 12.18 -7.53 -7.89
CA LYS A 91 11.95 -7.20 -9.30
C LYS A 91 10.47 -7.24 -9.63
#